data_AF-A0A924Z2N8-F1
#
_entry.id   AF-A0A924Z2N8-F1
#
_cell.length_a   1.000
_cell.length_b   1.000
_cell.length_c   1.000
_cell.angle_alpha   90.00
_cell.angle_beta   90.00
_cell.angle_gamma   90.00
#
_symmetry.space_group_name_H-M   'P 1'
#
loop_
_entity.id
_entity.type
_entity.pdbx_description
1 polymer ?
#
loop_
_entity_poly.entity_id
_entity_poly.type
_entity_poly.pdbx_seq_one_letter_code
_entity_poly.pdbx_strand_id
1 'polypeptide(L)'
;LPLWVPIPPLAEVQQALEAAVADVTQLHGAALKKVLRTGTVASTDNRNWELLPAQQAGSPEQRFSQSRAIALDMESATLAANGFRFRVPYGTLLCVSDKPLHGEIKLPGMADQFYRARVDQHLRIGLRAVELLRSGPLDQLHSRKLRSFAEVAFQ
;
A
#
# COMPACT_ATOMS: atom_id res chain seq x y z
N LEU A 1 2.00 3.98 18.45
CA LEU A 1 1.07 5.04 18.03
C LEU A 1 -0.33 4.52 18.33
N PRO A 2 -1.17 5.23 19.10
CA PRO A 2 -2.51 4.74 19.41
C PRO A 2 -3.34 4.52 18.15
N LEU A 3 -4.24 3.52 18.16
CA LEU A 3 -5.01 3.10 16.97
C LEU A 3 -5.97 4.17 16.41
N TRP A 4 -6.34 5.17 17.22
CA TRP A 4 -7.20 6.27 16.80
C TRP A 4 -6.44 7.42 16.12
N VAL A 5 -5.12 7.38 16.08
CA VAL A 5 -4.32 8.41 15.41
C VAL A 5 -4.36 8.15 13.90
N PRO A 6 -4.88 9.10 13.09
CA PRO A 6 -4.96 8.91 11.65
C PRO A 6 -3.57 8.96 11.01
N ILE A 7 -3.28 8.00 10.13
CA ILE A 7 -2.08 7.99 9.30
C ILE A 7 -2.49 8.45 7.88
N PRO A 8 -2.18 9.69 7.49
CA PRO A 8 -2.64 10.24 6.22
C PRO A 8 -1.84 9.68 5.04
N PRO A 9 -2.45 9.55 3.83
CA PRO A 9 -1.66 9.38 2.62
C PRO A 9 -0.91 10.67 2.26
N LEU A 10 0.30 10.52 1.69
CA LEU A 10 1.08 11.66 1.20
C LEU A 10 0.83 11.85 -0.29
N ALA A 11 0.14 12.95 -0.64
CA ALA A 11 -0.31 13.22 -2.00
C ALA A 11 0.79 13.06 -3.05
N GLU A 12 2.01 13.52 -2.74
CA GLU A 12 3.15 13.50 -3.65
C GLU A 12 3.62 12.07 -3.93
N VAL A 13 3.63 11.22 -2.89
CA VAL A 13 3.95 9.79 -3.03
C VAL A 13 2.82 9.05 -3.76
N GLN A 14 1.55 9.36 -3.46
CA GLN A 14 0.41 8.72 -4.13
C GLN A 14 0.38 9.03 -5.63
N GLN A 15 0.60 10.29 -6.00
CA GLN A 15 0.66 10.72 -7.41
C GLN A 15 1.82 10.07 -8.14
N ALA A 16 3.00 9.98 -7.52
CA ALA A 16 4.15 9.30 -8.11
C ALA A 16 3.90 7.80 -8.31
N LEU A 17 3.25 7.13 -7.37
CA LEU A 17 2.86 5.72 -7.51
C LEU A 17 1.85 5.53 -8.65
N GLU A 18 0.78 6.33 -8.70
CA GLU A 18 -0.22 6.23 -9.78
C GLU A 18 0.40 6.50 -11.16
N ALA A 19 1.22 7.56 -11.27
CA ALA A 19 1.94 7.89 -12.49
C ALA A 19 2.91 6.78 -12.89
N ALA A 20 3.65 6.18 -11.95
CA ALA A 20 4.54 5.07 -12.23
C ALA A 20 3.80 3.82 -12.73
N VAL A 21 2.61 3.52 -12.18
CA VAL A 21 1.77 2.44 -12.71
C VAL A 21 1.34 2.76 -14.14
N ALA A 22 0.90 4.00 -14.41
CA ALA A 22 0.51 4.43 -15.75
C ALA A 22 1.68 4.33 -16.74
N ASP A 23 2.86 4.82 -16.39
CA ASP A 23 4.08 4.78 -17.21
C ASP A 23 4.53 3.35 -17.51
N VAL A 24 4.52 2.44 -16.53
CA VAL A 24 5.02 1.07 -16.76
C VAL A 24 3.98 0.20 -17.48
N THR A 25 2.69 0.41 -17.21
CA THR A 25 1.61 -0.38 -17.83
C THR A 25 1.12 0.22 -19.15
N GLN A 26 1.46 1.47 -19.46
CA GLN A 26 0.95 2.24 -20.60
C GLN A 26 -0.59 2.36 -20.59
N LEU A 27 -1.19 2.31 -19.40
CA LEU A 27 -2.63 2.43 -19.20
C LEU A 27 -2.96 3.78 -18.58
N HIS A 28 -4.00 4.43 -19.10
CA HIS A 28 -4.46 5.74 -18.63
C HIS A 28 -5.97 5.77 -18.39
N GLY A 29 -6.42 6.75 -17.62
CA GLY A 29 -7.84 7.02 -17.36
C GLY A 29 -8.59 5.80 -16.85
N ALA A 30 -9.71 5.45 -17.50
CA ALA A 30 -10.54 4.32 -17.10
C ALA A 30 -9.84 2.96 -17.24
N ALA A 31 -8.86 2.83 -18.14
CA ALA A 31 -8.12 1.58 -18.31
C ALA A 31 -7.19 1.31 -17.12
N LEU A 32 -6.57 2.34 -16.56
CA LEU A 32 -5.72 2.24 -15.37
C LEU A 32 -6.50 1.67 -14.17
N LYS A 33 -7.77 2.09 -13.99
CA LYS A 33 -8.66 1.61 -12.92
C LYS A 33 -8.98 0.12 -13.00
N LYS A 34 -8.73 -0.55 -14.13
CA LYS A 34 -8.91 -2.01 -14.26
C LYS A 34 -7.79 -2.79 -13.59
N VAL A 35 -6.60 -2.20 -13.44
CA VAL A 35 -5.41 -2.87 -12.88
C VAL A 35 -4.98 -2.29 -11.54
N LEU A 36 -5.31 -1.03 -11.27
CA LEU A 36 -4.99 -0.31 -10.04
C LEU A 36 -6.26 -0.04 -9.25
N ARG A 37 -6.26 -0.45 -7.97
CA ARG A 37 -7.32 -0.13 -7.02
C ARG A 37 -6.74 0.64 -5.84
N THR A 38 -7.29 1.83 -5.61
CA THR A 38 -6.95 2.67 -4.46
C THR A 38 -7.99 2.48 -3.36
N GLY A 39 -7.54 2.31 -2.11
CA GLY A 39 -8.41 2.08 -0.96
C GLY A 39 -7.64 1.69 0.30
N THR A 40 -8.39 1.31 1.33
CA THR A 40 -7.83 0.92 2.63
C THR A 40 -7.12 -0.43 2.54
N VAL A 41 -5.89 -0.50 3.04
CA VAL A 41 -5.18 -1.77 3.28
C VAL A 41 -5.29 -2.09 4.77
N ALA A 42 -5.76 -3.30 5.08
CA ALA A 42 -5.67 -3.83 6.44
C ALA A 42 -4.29 -4.49 6.61
N SER A 43 -3.65 -4.30 7.77
CA SER A 43 -2.44 -5.05 8.13
C SER A 43 -2.69 -5.84 9.41
N THR A 44 -2.26 -7.10 9.43
CA THR A 44 -2.43 -8.03 10.55
C THR A 44 -1.08 -8.65 10.94
N ASP A 45 -0.91 -9.01 12.20
CA ASP A 45 0.23 -9.82 12.68
C ASP A 45 -0.06 -11.33 12.63
N ASN A 46 -1.32 -11.72 12.46
CA ASN A 46 -1.73 -13.11 12.32
C ASN A 46 -1.78 -13.53 10.84
N ARG A 47 -0.80 -14.35 10.43
CA ARG A 47 -0.74 -14.95 9.09
C ARG A 47 -1.90 -15.89 8.79
N ASN A 48 -2.42 -16.58 9.80
CA ASN A 48 -3.52 -17.55 9.72
C ASN A 48 -4.85 -16.90 10.11
N TRP A 49 -5.05 -15.64 9.74
CA TRP A 49 -6.27 -14.89 10.08
C TRP A 49 -7.53 -15.57 9.53
N GLU A 50 -7.41 -16.33 8.44
CA GLU A 50 -8.49 -17.11 7.80
C GLU A 50 -9.03 -18.23 8.71
N LEU A 51 -8.25 -18.66 9.70
CA LEU A 51 -8.67 -19.70 10.66
C LEU A 51 -9.51 -19.12 11.81
N LEU A 52 -9.61 -17.79 11.91
CA LEU A 52 -10.40 -17.15 12.96
C LEU A 52 -11.91 -17.26 12.66
N PRO A 53 -12.77 -17.37 13.69
CA PRO A 53 -14.22 -17.48 13.48
C PRO A 53 -14.82 -16.24 12.81
N ALA A 54 -15.33 -16.39 11.58
CA ALA A 54 -15.82 -15.29 10.75
C ALA A 54 -17.05 -14.54 11.30
N GLN A 55 -17.79 -15.13 12.25
CA GLN A 55 -19.09 -14.64 12.73
C GLN A 55 -19.08 -14.18 14.20
N GLN A 56 -17.90 -14.02 14.80
CA GLN A 56 -17.78 -13.47 16.14
C GLN A 56 -17.63 -11.95 16.12
N ALA A 57 -18.16 -11.28 17.15
CA ALA A 57 -17.98 -9.85 17.30
C ALA A 57 -16.48 -9.50 17.34
N GLY A 58 -16.05 -8.65 16.41
CA GLY A 58 -14.66 -8.25 16.26
C GLY A 58 -13.82 -9.16 15.36
N SER A 59 -14.43 -10.07 14.59
CA SER A 59 -13.74 -10.88 13.58
C SER A 59 -12.99 -10.02 12.54
N PRO A 60 -11.92 -10.54 11.92
CA PRO A 60 -11.22 -9.85 10.84
C PRO A 60 -12.15 -9.35 9.74
N GLU A 61 -13.10 -10.18 9.31
CA GLU A 61 -14.06 -9.89 8.24
C GLU A 61 -14.99 -8.74 8.59
N GLN A 62 -15.48 -8.69 9.84
CA GLN A 62 -16.28 -7.56 10.32
C GLN A 62 -15.47 -6.26 10.27
N ARG A 63 -14.20 -6.28 10.71
CA ARG A 63 -13.31 -5.11 10.68
C ARG A 63 -12.96 -4.69 9.25
N PHE A 64 -12.72 -5.65 8.35
CA PHE A 64 -12.45 -5.39 6.93
C PHE A 64 -13.64 -4.73 6.25
N SER A 65 -14.86 -5.21 6.54
CA SER A 65 -16.08 -4.59 6.04
C SER A 65 -16.24 -3.16 6.56
N GLN A 66 -16.04 -2.92 7.85
CA GLN A 66 -16.15 -1.58 8.46
C GLN A 66 -15.12 -0.59 7.91
N SER A 67 -13.88 -1.03 7.68
CA SER A 67 -12.80 -0.19 7.16
C SER A 67 -12.81 -0.05 5.63
N ARG A 68 -13.72 -0.77 4.95
CA ARG A 68 -13.75 -0.89 3.48
C ARG A 68 -12.41 -1.37 2.93
N ALA A 69 -11.79 -2.33 3.62
CA ALA A 69 -10.51 -2.91 3.23
C ALA A 69 -10.60 -3.52 1.83
N ILE A 70 -9.65 -3.18 0.97
CA ILE A 70 -9.53 -3.71 -0.40
C ILE A 70 -8.42 -4.75 -0.54
N ALA A 71 -7.52 -4.80 0.44
CA ALA A 71 -6.38 -5.71 0.50
C ALA A 71 -5.98 -5.94 1.97
N LEU A 72 -5.26 -7.04 2.20
CA LEU A 72 -4.71 -7.44 3.49
C LEU A 72 -3.24 -7.80 3.32
N ASP A 73 -2.40 -7.30 4.22
CA ASP A 73 -0.98 -7.65 4.31
C ASP A 73 -0.50 -7.70 5.77
N MET A 74 0.81 -7.70 6.01
CA MET A 74 1.38 -7.75 7.36
C MET A 74 2.34 -6.59 7.68
N GLU A 75 2.60 -5.69 6.72
CA GLU A 75 3.68 -4.70 6.84
C GLU A 75 3.24 -3.25 6.57
N SER A 76 2.25 -3.02 5.71
CA SER A 76 1.91 -1.70 5.16
C SER A 76 1.59 -0.67 6.23
N ALA A 77 0.72 -1.00 7.19
CA ALA A 77 0.37 -0.08 8.28
C ALA A 77 1.58 0.21 9.18
N THR A 78 2.44 -0.77 9.41
CA THR A 78 3.66 -0.63 10.23
C THR A 78 4.67 0.29 9.56
N LEU A 79 4.89 0.13 8.25
CA LEU A 79 5.77 1.01 7.46
C LEU A 79 5.24 2.44 7.43
N ALA A 80 3.95 2.63 7.12
CA ALA A 80 3.34 3.95 7.07
C ALA A 80 3.35 4.64 8.44
N ALA A 81 3.04 3.93 9.52
CA ALA A 81 3.07 4.47 10.88
C ALA A 81 4.50 4.86 11.30
N ASN A 82 5.53 4.09 10.93
CA ASN A 82 6.92 4.47 11.21
C ASN A 82 7.35 5.67 10.36
N GLY A 83 7.01 5.72 9.07
CA GLY A 83 7.25 6.90 8.24
C GLY A 83 6.61 8.16 8.83
N PHE A 84 5.37 8.06 9.33
CA PHE A 84 4.71 9.13 10.06
C PHE A 84 5.45 9.53 11.34
N ARG A 85 5.88 8.55 12.16
CA ARG A 85 6.62 8.81 13.40
C ARG A 85 7.98 9.45 13.17
N PHE A 86 8.65 9.11 12.08
CA PHE A 86 10.02 9.54 11.79
C PHE A 86 10.12 10.62 10.72
N ARG A 87 8.98 11.17 10.26
CA ARG A 87 8.93 12.24 9.25
C ARG A 87 9.57 11.83 7.91
N VAL A 88 9.52 10.53 7.61
CA VAL A 88 9.99 9.97 6.34
C VAL A 88 8.78 9.79 5.43
N PRO A 89 8.76 10.41 4.23
CA PRO A 89 7.69 10.19 3.27
C PRO A 89 7.48 8.69 2.97
N TYR A 90 6.23 8.25 2.99
CA TYR A 90 5.85 6.85 2.84
C TYR A 90 4.74 6.66 1.82
N GLY A 91 4.67 5.46 1.26
CA GLY A 91 3.62 5.00 0.37
C GLY A 91 3.66 3.49 0.24
N THR A 92 2.53 2.92 -0.13
CA THR A 92 2.34 1.48 -0.29
C THR A 92 1.77 1.19 -1.67
N LEU A 93 2.39 0.26 -2.38
CA LEU A 93 1.84 -0.36 -3.59
C LEU A 93 1.99 -1.87 -3.47
N LEU A 94 0.86 -2.58 -3.42
CA LEU A 94 0.81 -4.04 -3.26
C LEU A 94 0.38 -4.71 -4.55
N CYS A 95 0.95 -5.88 -4.84
CA CYS A 95 0.44 -6.76 -5.90
C CYS A 95 -0.48 -7.79 -5.27
N VAL A 96 -1.71 -7.90 -5.79
CA VAL A 96 -2.61 -8.99 -5.39
C VAL A 96 -1.95 -10.31 -5.77
N SER A 97 -1.80 -11.15 -4.76
CA SER A 97 -1.06 -12.40 -4.79
C SER A 97 -2.02 -13.58 -4.88
N ASP A 98 -3.15 -13.49 -4.19
CA ASP A 98 -4.15 -14.52 -3.94
C ASP A 98 -5.46 -13.86 -3.49
N LYS A 99 -6.55 -14.63 -3.44
CA LYS A 99 -7.86 -14.16 -2.98
C LYS A 99 -8.47 -15.15 -1.98
N PRO A 100 -8.06 -15.10 -0.70
CA PRO A 100 -8.49 -16.07 0.31
C PRO A 100 -10.02 -16.15 0.47
N LEU A 101 -10.73 -15.01 0.44
CA LEU A 101 -12.19 -14.97 0.56
C LEU A 101 -12.96 -15.51 -0.67
N HIS A 102 -12.27 -15.82 -1.77
CA HIS A 102 -12.87 -16.37 -2.98
C HIS A 102 -12.45 -17.83 -3.25
N GLY A 103 -11.82 -18.48 -2.27
CA GLY A 103 -11.31 -19.85 -2.42
C GLY A 103 -10.04 -19.97 -3.27
N GLU A 104 -9.47 -18.85 -3.75
CA GLU A 104 -8.19 -18.82 -4.47
C GLU A 104 -7.03 -18.63 -3.47
N ILE A 105 -6.88 -19.58 -2.54
CA ILE A 105 -5.72 -19.60 -1.64
C ILE A 105 -4.52 -20.07 -2.45
N LYS A 106 -3.41 -19.33 -2.38
CA LYS A 106 -2.19 -19.68 -3.09
C LYS A 106 -1.65 -21.04 -2.63
N LEU A 107 -1.77 -22.05 -3.49
CA LEU A 107 -1.02 -23.30 -3.38
C LEU A 107 0.40 -23.08 -3.98
N PRO A 108 1.48 -23.58 -3.35
CA PRO A 108 2.82 -23.48 -3.92
C PRO A 108 2.89 -24.17 -5.29
N GLY A 109 3.33 -23.45 -6.33
CA GLY A 109 3.61 -24.02 -7.66
C GLY A 109 2.82 -23.46 -8.86
N MET A 110 1.94 -22.47 -8.68
CA MET A 110 1.15 -21.89 -9.77
C MET A 110 1.98 -20.91 -10.64
N ALA A 111 2.40 -21.40 -11.82
CA ALA A 111 2.92 -20.68 -12.99
C ALA A 111 4.03 -19.63 -12.74
N ASP A 112 5.26 -20.15 -12.51
CA ASP A 112 6.50 -19.39 -12.33
C ASP A 112 6.67 -18.20 -13.30
N GLN A 113 6.33 -18.34 -14.59
CA GLN A 113 6.51 -17.26 -15.56
C GLN A 113 5.54 -16.09 -15.35
N PHE A 114 4.25 -16.36 -15.10
CA PHE A 114 3.27 -15.29 -14.86
C PHE A 114 3.59 -14.57 -13.56
N TYR A 115 3.91 -15.31 -12.50
CA TYR A 115 4.32 -14.73 -11.23
C TYR A 115 5.59 -13.87 -11.38
N ARG A 116 6.64 -14.38 -12.05
CA ARG A 116 7.88 -13.62 -12.29
C ARG A 116 7.65 -12.34 -13.10
N ALA A 117 6.84 -12.40 -14.16
CA ALA A 117 6.52 -11.22 -14.95
C ALA A 117 5.77 -10.15 -14.13
N ARG A 118 4.87 -10.56 -13.22
CA ARG A 118 4.17 -9.63 -12.32
C ARG A 118 5.08 -9.04 -11.26
N VAL A 119 5.99 -9.84 -10.71
CA VAL A 119 7.01 -9.35 -9.75
C VAL A 119 7.95 -8.35 -10.42
N ASP A 120 8.45 -8.66 -11.63
CA ASP A 120 9.30 -7.73 -12.39
C ASP A 120 8.57 -6.41 -12.69
N GLN A 121 7.34 -6.49 -13.21
CA GLN A 121 6.55 -5.30 -13.49
C GLN A 121 6.30 -4.47 -12.21
N HIS A 122 5.98 -5.12 -11.09
CA HIS A 122 5.77 -4.43 -9.80
C HIS A 122 7.04 -3.72 -9.33
N LEU A 123 8.20 -4.38 -9.42
CA LEU A 123 9.48 -3.78 -9.07
C LEU A 123 9.79 -2.58 -9.96
N ARG A 124 9.57 -2.70 -11.27
CA ARG A 124 9.75 -1.60 -12.23
C ARG A 124 8.86 -0.40 -11.91
N ILE A 125 7.61 -0.63 -11.47
CA ILE A 125 6.73 0.44 -11.00
C ILE A 125 7.33 1.12 -9.76
N GLY A 126 7.83 0.34 -8.79
CA GLY A 126 8.48 0.88 -7.60
C GLY A 126 9.69 1.75 -7.93
N LEU A 127 10.58 1.26 -8.80
CA LEU A 127 11.75 2.02 -9.26
C LEU A 127 11.33 3.30 -9.99
N ARG A 128 10.33 3.20 -10.88
CA ARG A 128 9.80 4.35 -11.62
C ARG A 128 9.20 5.41 -10.68
N ALA A 129 8.49 5.00 -9.62
CA ALA A 129 7.97 5.93 -8.64
C ALA A 129 9.10 6.67 -7.89
N VAL A 130 10.17 5.96 -7.52
CA VAL A 130 11.36 6.57 -6.91
C VAL A 130 12.03 7.55 -7.86
N GLU A 131 12.15 7.22 -9.15
CA GLU A 131 12.68 8.14 -10.17
C GLU A 131 11.84 9.42 -10.29
N LEU A 132 10.51 9.28 -10.33
CA LEU A 132 9.59 10.42 -10.40
C LEU A 132 9.75 11.32 -9.17
N LEU A 133 9.76 10.74 -7.97
CA LEU A 133 9.96 11.48 -6.72
C LEU A 133 11.34 12.15 -6.65
N ARG A 134 12.39 11.51 -7.19
CA ARG A 134 13.74 12.08 -7.27
C ARG A 134 13.85 13.22 -8.28
N SER A 135 13.09 13.16 -9.38
CA SER A 135 13.16 14.14 -10.46
C SER A 135 12.44 15.46 -10.17
N GLY A 136 11.51 15.46 -9.21
CA GLY A 136 10.82 16.67 -8.77
C GLY A 136 11.73 17.61 -7.97
N PRO A 137 11.30 18.86 -7.72
CA PRO A 137 12.00 19.76 -6.81
C PRO A 137 12.19 19.11 -5.43
N LEU A 138 13.35 19.31 -4.79
CA LEU A 138 13.68 18.73 -3.47
C LEU A 138 12.58 18.99 -2.42
N ASP A 139 11.97 20.17 -2.47
CA ASP A 139 10.92 20.61 -1.53
C ASP A 139 9.54 19.99 -1.84
N GLN A 140 9.39 19.31 -2.98
CA GLN A 140 8.12 18.71 -3.38
C GLN A 140 7.88 17.36 -2.67
N LEU A 141 8.94 16.58 -2.41
CA LEU A 141 8.81 15.30 -1.69
C LEU A 141 8.49 15.53 -0.20
N HIS A 142 9.16 16.48 0.44
CA HIS A 142 8.98 16.79 1.86
C HIS A 142 7.96 17.91 2.07
N SER A 143 6.72 17.52 2.31
CA SER A 143 5.64 18.46 2.65
C SER A 143 5.48 18.65 4.17
N ARG A 144 4.66 19.62 4.57
CA ARG A 144 4.36 19.92 5.98
C ARG A 144 3.44 18.89 6.66
N LYS A 145 2.96 17.86 5.95
CA LYS A 145 1.97 16.87 6.44
C LYS A 145 2.45 16.05 7.64
N LEU A 146 3.77 15.91 7.81
CA LEU A 146 4.38 15.11 8.89
C LEU A 146 4.93 15.97 10.04
N ARG A 147 4.84 17.29 9.94
CA ARG A 147 5.35 18.21 10.95
C ARG A 147 4.50 18.17 12.22
N SER A 148 5.16 18.25 13.35
CA SER A 148 4.62 18.42 14.69
C SER A 148 4.77 19.86 15.18
N PHE A 149 4.10 20.18 16.29
CA PHE A 149 4.20 21.50 16.92
C PHE A 149 5.60 21.82 17.47
N ALA A 150 6.34 20.78 17.90
CA ALA A 150 7.68 20.91 18.47
C ALA A 150 8.77 20.42 17.48
N GLU A 151 8.56 20.65 16.18
CA GLU A 151 9.50 20.23 15.14
C GLU A 151 10.88 20.88 15.35
N VAL A 152 11.94 20.08 15.35
CA VAL A 152 13.32 20.59 15.35
C VAL A 152 13.67 21.19 13.98
N ALA A 153 14.59 22.15 13.96
CA ALA A 153 15.01 22.83 12.73
C ALA A 153 15.86 21.96 11.78
N PHE A 154 16.21 20.74 12.17
CA PHE A 154 17.04 19.83 11.37
C PHE A 154 16.16 18.87 10.56
N GLN A 155 16.41 18.82 9.25
CA GLN A 155 16.00 17.77 8.32
C GLN A 155 17.24 17.21 7.63
#